data_AF-A0A395GTX8-F1
#
_entry.id   AF-A0A395GTX8-F1
#
_cell.length_a   1.000
_cell.length_b   1.000
_cell.length_c   1.000
_cell.angle_alpha   90.00
_cell.angle_beta   90.00
_cell.angle_gamma   90.00
#
_symmetry.space_group_name_H-M   'P 1'
#
loop_
_entity.id
_entity.type
_entity.pdbx_description
1 polymer ?
#
loop_
_entity_poly.entity_id
_entity_poly.type
_entity_poly.pdbx_seq_one_letter_code
_entity_poly.pdbx_strand_id
1 'polypeptide(L)'
;MLDTFHPFPNLPTELRLYIWSLSLLNIGDRIVIATCRRHHREGRYSWYFCAKLPAQLHASREARQEALRVYTPHFRIEPTVNSAPRSYVYLAPERDIVRLNQNALLHIGEADLKILRRVILDINYNPKLLKLPWIALRKMERLEKLDLLIWQTSGHQIHHSKREIVLNIRQQFVAFLRYNPRWNMPEVRFACN
;
A
#
# COMPACT_ATOMS: atom_id res chain seq x y z
N MET A 1 19.30 -0.21 -17.53
CA MET A 1 20.32 -1.18 -17.07
C MET A 1 19.62 -2.21 -16.22
N LEU A 2 19.68 -3.50 -16.60
CA LEU A 2 19.24 -4.59 -15.74
C LEU A 2 20.45 -4.97 -14.89
N ASP A 3 20.43 -4.63 -13.61
CA ASP A 3 21.46 -5.06 -12.66
C ASP A 3 21.46 -6.59 -12.64
N THR A 4 22.56 -7.18 -13.12
CA THR A 4 22.70 -8.65 -13.15
C THR A 4 23.09 -9.11 -11.76
N PHE A 5 22.26 -9.96 -11.15
CA PHE A 5 22.59 -10.55 -9.85
C PHE A 5 23.66 -11.64 -10.03
N HIS A 6 24.76 -11.52 -9.30
CA HIS A 6 25.84 -12.51 -9.30
C HIS A 6 25.69 -13.45 -8.09
N PRO A 7 25.45 -14.76 -8.30
CA PRO A 7 25.35 -15.72 -7.20
C PRO A 7 26.70 -15.99 -6.55
N PHE A 8 26.69 -16.54 -5.33
CA PHE A 8 27.88 -16.88 -4.55
C PHE A 8 28.04 -18.40 -4.36
N PRO A 9 28.18 -19.20 -5.43
CA PRO A 9 28.07 -20.67 -5.35
C PRO A 9 29.16 -21.33 -4.49
N ASN A 10 30.31 -20.68 -4.31
CA ASN A 10 31.44 -21.22 -3.55
C ASN A 10 31.25 -21.10 -2.02
N LEU A 11 30.20 -20.43 -1.56
CA LEU A 11 29.90 -20.32 -0.14
C LEU A 11 29.11 -21.54 0.35
N PRO A 12 29.42 -22.06 1.55
CA PRO A 12 28.55 -23.00 2.25
C PRO A 12 27.10 -22.52 2.28
N THR A 13 26.17 -23.47 2.21
CA THR A 13 24.73 -23.19 2.14
C THR A 13 24.26 -22.33 3.31
N GLU A 14 24.80 -22.57 4.50
CA GLU A 14 24.51 -21.85 5.74
C GLU A 14 24.83 -20.35 5.58
N LEU A 15 25.98 -20.03 5.00
CA LEU A 15 26.38 -18.63 4.75
C LEU A 15 25.52 -17.98 3.67
N ARG A 16 25.15 -18.73 2.61
CA ARG A 16 24.28 -18.21 1.55
C ARG A 16 22.88 -17.88 2.08
N LEU A 17 22.30 -18.77 2.89
CA LEU A 17 21.01 -18.52 3.57
C LEU A 17 21.11 -17.37 4.56
N TYR A 18 22.22 -17.27 5.31
CA TYR A 18 22.43 -16.16 6.22
C TYR A 18 22.49 -14.81 5.50
N ILE A 19 23.19 -14.72 4.36
CA ILE A 19 23.19 -13.52 3.50
C ILE A 19 21.77 -13.13 3.08
N TRP A 20 20.95 -14.10 2.65
CA TRP A 20 19.56 -13.83 2.29
C TRP A 20 18.73 -13.34 3.48
N SER A 21 18.91 -13.94 4.66
CA SER A 21 18.24 -13.49 5.89
C SER A 21 18.60 -12.04 6.24
N LEU A 22 19.88 -11.67 6.13
CA LEU A 22 20.34 -10.30 6.34
C LEU A 22 19.78 -9.34 5.30
N SER A 23 19.67 -9.76 4.03
CA SER A 23 19.06 -8.95 2.97
C SER A 23 17.59 -8.61 3.23
N LEU A 24 16.90 -9.41 4.05
CA LEU A 24 15.50 -9.17 4.45
C LEU A 24 15.40 -8.29 5.70
N LEU A 25 16.41 -8.32 6.58
CA LEU A 25 16.46 -7.57 7.84
C LEU A 25 16.99 -6.14 7.65
N ASN A 26 17.97 -5.97 6.76
CA ASN A 26 18.69 -4.70 6.59
C ASN A 26 18.06 -3.76 5.55
N ILE A 27 16.99 -4.19 4.88
CA ILE A 27 16.15 -3.29 4.11
C ILE A 27 15.28 -2.57 5.13
N GLY A 28 15.57 -1.29 5.37
CA GLY A 28 14.71 -0.42 6.17
C GLY A 28 13.28 -0.33 5.61
N ASP A 29 12.48 0.59 6.12
CA ASP A 29 11.07 0.72 5.73
C ASP A 29 10.85 0.71 4.20
N ARG A 30 10.33 -0.42 3.68
CA ARG A 30 10.05 -0.59 2.25
C ARG A 30 8.68 0.00 1.94
N ILE A 31 8.64 0.94 0.99
CA ILE A 31 7.38 1.46 0.48
C ILE A 31 6.85 0.54 -0.62
N VAL A 32 5.71 -0.09 -0.37
CA VAL A 32 4.98 -0.90 -1.35
C VAL A 32 3.90 -0.05 -1.99
N ILE A 33 4.14 0.37 -3.22
CA ILE A 33 3.14 1.10 -4.02
C ILE A 33 2.16 0.08 -4.60
N ALA A 34 0.96 0.04 -4.03
CA ALA A 34 -0.13 -0.82 -4.47
C ALA A 34 -1.16 0.00 -5.27
N THR A 35 -1.27 -0.30 -6.56
CA THR A 35 -2.26 0.32 -7.45
C THR A 35 -3.35 -0.68 -7.78
N CYS A 36 -4.62 -0.28 -7.71
CA CYS A 36 -5.73 -1.08 -8.22
C CYS A 36 -6.06 -0.65 -9.65
N ARG A 37 -6.12 -1.61 -10.57
CA ARG A 37 -6.39 -1.41 -11.99
C ARG A 37 -7.61 -2.20 -12.42
N ARG A 38 -8.27 -1.69 -13.45
CA ARG A 38 -9.42 -2.35 -14.07
C ARG A 38 -8.94 -3.11 -15.31
N HIS A 39 -9.26 -4.40 -15.35
CA HIS A 39 -9.17 -5.24 -16.55
C HIS A 39 -10.53 -5.26 -17.23
N HIS A 40 -10.57 -5.04 -18.54
CA HIS A 40 -11.81 -5.04 -19.32
C HIS A 40 -11.71 -6.04 -20.46
N ARG A 41 -12.71 -6.93 -20.59
CA ARG A 41 -12.83 -7.86 -21.70
C ARG A 41 -14.31 -8.16 -21.95
N GLU A 42 -14.74 -8.10 -23.21
CA GLU A 42 -16.08 -8.52 -23.64
C GLU A 42 -17.22 -7.88 -22.83
N GLY A 43 -17.11 -6.57 -22.54
CA GLY A 43 -18.11 -5.81 -21.79
C GLY A 43 -18.15 -6.10 -20.29
N ARG A 44 -17.29 -7.01 -19.78
CA ARG A 44 -17.12 -7.30 -18.36
C ARG A 44 -15.83 -6.66 -17.85
N TYR A 45 -15.79 -6.36 -16.56
CA TYR A 45 -14.60 -5.87 -15.92
C TYR A 45 -14.29 -6.61 -14.62
N SER A 46 -13.00 -6.72 -14.33
CA SER A 46 -12.46 -7.22 -13.06
C SER A 46 -11.43 -6.23 -12.54
N TRP A 47 -11.30 -6.14 -11.22
CA TRP A 47 -10.26 -5.35 -10.58
C TRP A 47 -9.07 -6.24 -10.20
N TYR A 48 -7.87 -5.67 -10.21
CA TYR A 48 -6.67 -6.35 -9.76
C TYR A 48 -5.65 -5.35 -9.21
N PHE A 49 -4.90 -5.78 -8.20
CA PHE A 49 -3.78 -5.02 -7.65
C PHE A 49 -2.50 -5.30 -8.43
N CYS A 50 -1.67 -4.25 -8.52
CA CYS A 50 -0.31 -4.33 -9.00
C CYS A 50 0.61 -3.68 -7.96
N ALA A 51 1.73 -4.35 -7.69
CA ALA A 51 2.82 -3.83 -6.88
C ALA A 51 4.14 -4.42 -7.36
N LYS A 52 5.24 -3.72 -7.11
CA LYS A 52 6.58 -4.25 -7.38
C LYS A 52 6.90 -5.39 -6.40
N LEU A 53 7.27 -6.54 -6.95
CA LEU A 53 7.65 -7.71 -6.16
C LEU A 53 8.98 -7.45 -5.43
N PRO A 54 9.15 -7.94 -4.19
CA PRO A 54 10.45 -7.90 -3.52
C PRO A 54 11.51 -8.62 -4.39
N ALA A 55 12.68 -8.00 -4.54
CA ALA A 55 13.73 -8.49 -5.42
C ALA A 55 14.16 -9.93 -5.09
N GLN A 56 14.11 -10.28 -3.80
CA GLN A 56 14.44 -11.60 -3.28
C GLN A 56 13.55 -12.71 -3.84
N LEU A 57 12.28 -12.42 -4.19
CA LEU A 57 11.40 -13.42 -4.81
C LEU A 57 11.81 -13.80 -6.23
N HIS A 58 12.67 -13.00 -6.87
CA HIS A 58 13.12 -13.20 -8.25
C HIS A 58 14.61 -13.53 -8.38
N ALA A 59 15.43 -13.23 -7.38
CA ALA A 59 16.88 -13.37 -7.46
C ALA A 59 17.35 -14.83 -7.61
N SER A 60 16.87 -15.74 -6.76
CA SER A 60 17.23 -17.17 -6.79
C SER A 60 16.20 -18.03 -6.06
N ARG A 61 16.32 -19.36 -6.14
CA ARG A 61 15.45 -20.29 -5.38
C ARG A 61 15.61 -20.12 -3.87
N GLU A 62 16.85 -19.96 -3.40
CA GLU A 62 17.16 -19.78 -1.97
C GLU A 62 16.64 -18.45 -1.45
N ALA A 63 16.89 -17.37 -2.19
CA ALA A 63 16.37 -16.05 -1.86
C ALA A 63 14.84 -16.06 -1.76
N ARG A 64 14.17 -16.75 -2.69
CA ARG A 64 12.71 -16.90 -2.68
C ARG A 64 12.23 -17.67 -1.45
N GLN A 65 12.90 -18.76 -1.08
CA GLN A 65 12.54 -19.55 0.10
C GLN A 65 12.65 -18.73 1.38
N GLU A 66 13.73 -17.98 1.56
CA GLU A 66 13.89 -17.07 2.70
C GLU A 66 12.87 -15.94 2.69
N ALA A 67 12.62 -15.33 1.53
CA ALA A 67 11.67 -14.24 1.39
C ALA A 67 10.23 -14.67 1.69
N LEU A 68 9.81 -15.87 1.28
CA LEU A 68 8.46 -16.39 1.53
C LEU A 68 8.20 -16.75 3.00
N ARG A 69 9.23 -16.79 3.87
CA ARG A 69 9.05 -16.87 5.33
C ARG A 69 8.59 -15.56 5.93
N VAL A 70 8.85 -14.44 5.25
CA VAL A 70 8.59 -13.08 5.74
C VAL A 70 7.41 -12.45 4.99
N TYR A 71 7.37 -12.62 3.67
CA TYR A 71 6.37 -11.99 2.81
C TYR A 71 5.22 -12.94 2.51
N THR A 72 4.01 -12.54 2.87
CA THR A 72 2.77 -13.27 2.58
C THR A 72 1.94 -12.53 1.53
N PRO A 73 1.17 -13.25 0.69
CA PRO A 73 0.30 -12.64 -0.30
C PRO A 73 -0.97 -12.05 0.35
N HIS A 74 -1.21 -10.77 0.10
CA HIS A 74 -2.36 -9.97 0.55
C HIS A 74 -3.06 -9.29 -0.63
N PHE A 75 -4.17 -8.60 -0.38
CA PHE A 75 -4.96 -7.85 -1.37
C PHE A 75 -5.46 -8.74 -2.50
N ARG A 76 -5.97 -9.91 -2.11
CA ARG A 76 -6.52 -10.88 -3.06
C ARG A 76 -7.87 -10.39 -3.57
N ILE A 77 -7.96 -10.28 -4.89
CA ILE A 77 -9.23 -10.07 -5.59
C ILE A 77 -9.45 -11.29 -6.46
N GLU A 78 -10.55 -11.99 -6.23
CA GLU A 78 -10.97 -13.08 -7.10
C GLU A 78 -11.45 -12.50 -8.44
N PRO A 79 -10.87 -12.95 -9.57
CA PRO A 79 -11.20 -12.39 -10.87
C PRO A 79 -12.63 -12.76 -11.26
N THR A 80 -13.43 -11.76 -11.62
CA THR A 80 -14.80 -11.97 -12.17
C THR A 80 -14.80 -12.30 -13.65
N VAL A 81 -13.63 -12.20 -14.30
CA VAL A 81 -13.41 -12.48 -15.72
C VAL A 81 -12.21 -13.42 -15.83
N ASN A 82 -12.37 -14.56 -16.51
CA ASN A 82 -11.35 -15.63 -16.57
C ASN A 82 -9.98 -15.18 -17.13
N SER A 83 -9.95 -14.09 -17.90
CA SER A 83 -8.70 -13.53 -18.44
C SER A 83 -8.04 -12.48 -17.55
N ALA A 84 -8.66 -12.14 -16.43
CA ALA A 84 -8.08 -11.17 -15.50
C ALA A 84 -6.89 -11.81 -14.77
N PRO A 85 -5.81 -11.06 -14.53
CA PRO A 85 -4.67 -11.55 -13.78
C PRO A 85 -5.08 -11.84 -12.33
N ARG A 86 -4.47 -12.87 -11.74
CA ARG A 86 -4.59 -13.10 -10.29
C ARG A 86 -4.00 -11.90 -9.56
N SER A 87 -4.80 -11.33 -8.68
CA SER A 87 -4.43 -10.16 -7.89
C SER A 87 -3.89 -10.59 -6.54
N TYR A 88 -2.63 -10.30 -6.24
CA TYR A 88 -2.11 -10.30 -4.87
C TYR A 88 -0.84 -9.45 -4.79
N VAL A 89 -0.54 -8.99 -3.58
CA VAL A 89 0.65 -8.20 -3.24
C VAL A 89 1.38 -8.91 -2.11
N TYR A 90 2.67 -9.17 -2.28
CA TYR A 90 3.51 -9.70 -1.21
C TYR A 90 3.87 -8.60 -0.22
N LEU A 91 3.39 -8.73 1.02
CA LEU A 91 3.62 -7.79 2.10
C LEU A 91 4.21 -8.49 3.33
N ALA A 92 5.01 -7.74 4.07
CA ALA A 92 5.36 -7.99 5.45
C ALA A 92 4.76 -6.84 6.28
N PRO A 93 3.52 -6.96 6.81
CA PRO A 93 2.80 -5.83 7.41
C PRO A 93 3.53 -5.14 8.58
N GLU A 94 4.43 -5.88 9.23
CA GLU A 94 5.31 -5.41 10.30
C GLU A 94 6.38 -4.41 9.80
N ARG A 95 6.79 -4.51 8.53
CA ARG A 95 7.95 -3.81 7.95
C ARG A 95 7.60 -2.87 6.80
N ASP A 96 6.60 -3.25 6.01
CA ASP A 96 6.23 -2.52 4.80
C ASP A 96 5.36 -1.31 5.15
N ILE A 97 5.61 -0.21 4.44
CA ILE A 97 4.71 0.94 4.37
C ILE A 97 3.90 0.80 3.09
N VAL A 98 2.57 0.67 3.20
CA VAL A 98 1.73 0.51 2.01
C VAL A 98 1.30 1.88 1.50
N ARG A 99 1.70 2.21 0.27
CA ARG A 99 1.24 3.41 -0.44
C ARG A 99 0.14 3.04 -1.41
N LEU A 100 -1.00 3.71 -1.30
CA LEU A 100 -2.19 3.43 -2.11
C LEU A 100 -3.00 4.70 -2.35
N ASN A 101 -3.79 4.73 -3.43
CA ASN A 101 -4.73 5.82 -3.68
C ASN A 101 -6.13 5.50 -3.12
N GLN A 102 -6.99 6.51 -3.03
CA GLN A 102 -8.36 6.36 -2.51
C GLN A 102 -9.16 5.23 -3.20
N ASN A 103 -9.02 5.07 -4.52
CA ASN A 103 -9.73 4.03 -5.26
C ASN A 103 -9.24 2.62 -4.89
N ALA A 104 -7.92 2.44 -4.79
CA ALA A 104 -7.31 1.18 -4.41
C ALA A 104 -7.78 0.73 -3.02
N LEU A 105 -7.92 1.65 -2.07
CA LEU A 105 -8.38 1.37 -0.71
C LEU A 105 -9.77 0.70 -0.67
N LEU A 106 -10.66 1.07 -1.59
CA LEU A 106 -12.03 0.55 -1.64
C LEU A 106 -12.10 -0.93 -2.05
N HIS A 107 -11.04 -1.45 -2.68
CA HIS A 107 -10.96 -2.82 -3.13
C HIS A 107 -10.20 -3.74 -2.17
N ILE A 108 -9.68 -3.21 -1.06
CA ILE A 108 -8.99 -4.02 -0.05
C ILE A 108 -10.03 -4.69 0.85
N GLY A 109 -9.92 -6.01 0.99
CA GLY A 109 -10.75 -6.79 1.88
C GLY A 109 -10.52 -6.42 3.35
N GLU A 110 -11.54 -6.58 4.20
CA GLU A 110 -11.47 -6.15 5.60
C GLU A 110 -10.36 -6.85 6.39
N ALA A 111 -10.13 -8.15 6.15
CA ALA A 111 -9.04 -8.89 6.79
C ALA A 111 -7.67 -8.27 6.48
N ASP A 112 -7.46 -7.82 5.25
CA ASP A 112 -6.23 -7.17 4.83
C ASP A 112 -6.12 -5.73 5.34
N LEU A 113 -7.23 -5.02 5.58
CA LEU A 113 -7.18 -3.69 6.22
C LEU A 113 -6.69 -3.79 7.67
N LYS A 114 -7.12 -4.82 8.41
CA LYS A 114 -6.83 -4.98 9.84
C LYS A 114 -5.34 -5.20 10.14
N ILE A 115 -4.58 -5.74 9.19
CA ILE A 115 -3.15 -6.02 9.37
C ILE A 115 -2.27 -4.80 9.05
N LEU A 116 -2.80 -3.77 8.39
CA LEU A 116 -2.00 -2.62 7.96
C LEU A 116 -1.61 -1.77 9.17
N ARG A 117 -0.30 -1.52 9.29
CA ARG A 117 0.28 -0.71 10.37
C ARG A 117 0.72 0.67 9.90
N ARG A 118 1.24 0.78 8.67
CA ARG A 118 1.78 2.02 8.13
C ARG A 118 1.27 2.25 6.73
N VAL A 119 0.56 3.34 6.51
CA VAL A 119 -0.12 3.64 5.25
C VAL A 119 0.21 5.04 4.78
N ILE A 120 0.56 5.15 3.49
CA ILE A 120 0.60 6.41 2.76
C ILE A 120 -0.61 6.43 1.84
N LEU A 121 -1.53 7.37 2.04
CA LEU A 121 -2.75 7.50 1.25
C LEU A 121 -2.65 8.70 0.32
N ASP A 122 -2.63 8.43 -0.98
CA ASP A 122 -2.75 9.47 -2.01
C ASP A 122 -4.22 9.91 -2.14
N ILE A 123 -4.49 11.17 -1.78
CA ILE A 123 -5.80 11.82 -1.83
C ILE A 123 -5.82 12.80 -2.99
N ASN A 124 -6.73 12.62 -3.94
CA ASN A 124 -6.97 13.62 -4.98
C ASN A 124 -7.99 14.63 -4.45
N TYR A 125 -7.53 15.82 -4.09
CA TYR A 125 -8.39 16.87 -3.57
C TYR A 125 -9.23 17.48 -4.70
N ASN A 126 -10.54 17.24 -4.61
CA ASN A 126 -11.55 17.93 -5.40
C ASN A 126 -12.62 18.48 -4.45
N PRO A 127 -12.76 19.82 -4.30
CA PRO A 127 -13.69 20.42 -3.34
C PRO A 127 -15.15 20.04 -3.58
N LYS A 128 -15.53 19.65 -4.80
CA LYS A 128 -16.91 19.25 -5.15
C LYS A 128 -17.21 17.76 -4.92
N LEU A 129 -16.18 16.91 -4.94
CA LEU A 129 -16.32 15.45 -4.98
C LEU A 129 -15.50 14.73 -3.89
N LEU A 130 -14.99 15.46 -2.90
CA LEU A 130 -14.13 14.89 -1.88
C LEU A 130 -14.90 13.88 -1.02
N LYS A 131 -14.75 12.60 -1.34
CA LYS A 131 -15.15 11.48 -0.49
C LYS A 131 -13.91 10.88 0.13
N LEU A 132 -13.63 11.29 1.37
CA LEU A 132 -12.49 10.78 2.10
C LEU A 132 -12.80 9.36 2.62
N PRO A 133 -11.86 8.42 2.54
CA PRO A 133 -12.13 7.02 2.84
C PRO A 133 -12.02 6.72 4.34
N TRP A 134 -12.54 7.61 5.20
CA TRP A 134 -12.46 7.50 6.66
C TRP A 134 -13.04 6.19 7.20
N ILE A 135 -14.11 5.69 6.58
CA ILE A 135 -14.75 4.42 6.95
C ILE A 135 -13.77 3.25 6.75
N ALA A 136 -12.98 3.25 5.68
CA ALA A 136 -11.99 2.21 5.41
C ALA A 136 -10.80 2.32 6.38
N LEU A 137 -10.33 3.55 6.67
CA LEU A 137 -9.27 3.76 7.66
C LEU A 137 -9.65 3.25 9.05
N ARG A 138 -10.92 3.41 9.45
CA ARG A 138 -11.43 2.88 10.72
C ARG A 138 -11.25 1.37 10.88
N LYS A 139 -11.31 0.62 9.77
CA LYS A 139 -11.15 -0.84 9.77
C LYS A 139 -9.70 -1.27 9.98
N MET A 140 -8.74 -0.34 9.93
CA MET A 140 -7.33 -0.62 10.18
C MET A 140 -7.06 -0.57 11.69
N GLU A 141 -7.34 -1.69 12.37
CA GLU A 141 -7.25 -1.80 13.84
C GLU A 141 -5.83 -1.66 14.38
N ARG A 142 -4.82 -1.96 13.55
CA ARG A 142 -3.39 -1.91 13.91
C ARG A 142 -2.66 -0.72 13.30
N LEU A 143 -3.38 0.27 12.77
CA LEU A 143 -2.76 1.42 12.12
C LEU A 143 -1.98 2.26 13.15
N GLU A 144 -0.67 2.37 12.95
CA GLU A 144 0.26 3.11 13.80
C GLU A 144 0.63 4.46 13.15
N LYS A 145 0.81 4.49 11.83
CA LYS A 145 1.18 5.70 11.08
C LYS A 145 0.35 5.85 9.80
N LEU A 146 -0.12 7.07 9.58
CA LEU A 146 -0.90 7.47 8.42
C LEU A 146 -0.36 8.77 7.83
N ASP A 147 0.21 8.68 6.63
CA ASP A 147 0.61 9.85 5.86
C ASP A 147 -0.43 10.12 4.77
N LEU A 148 -1.04 11.30 4.81
CA LEU A 148 -2.00 11.75 3.81
C LEU A 148 -1.28 12.66 2.80
N LEU A 149 -1.05 12.12 1.60
CA LEU A 149 -0.46 12.87 0.48
C LEU A 149 -1.56 13.44 -0.39
N ILE A 150 -1.72 14.75 -0.35
CA ILE A 150 -2.82 15.47 -0.98
C ILE A 150 -2.35 16.05 -2.31
N TRP A 151 -3.03 15.70 -3.38
CA TRP A 151 -2.79 16.15 -4.74
C TRP A 151 -3.93 17.06 -5.18
N GLN A 152 -3.61 18.28 -5.60
CA GLN A 152 -4.59 19.22 -6.14
C GLN A 152 -4.82 18.96 -7.64
N THR A 153 -6.04 18.64 -8.04
CA THR A 153 -6.38 18.52 -9.46
C THR A 153 -6.38 19.89 -10.13
N SER A 154 -5.52 20.08 -11.13
CA SER A 154 -5.24 21.36 -11.83
C SER A 154 -6.39 21.98 -12.65
N GLY A 155 -7.61 21.45 -12.57
CA GLY A 155 -8.71 21.80 -13.48
C GLY A 155 -9.78 22.74 -12.91
N HIS A 156 -9.66 23.23 -11.67
CA HIS A 156 -10.72 24.01 -11.01
C HIS A 156 -10.27 25.45 -10.75
N GLN A 157 -11.11 26.40 -11.16
CA GLN A 157 -10.91 27.86 -11.00
C GLN A 157 -10.84 28.34 -9.53
N ILE A 158 -11.12 27.47 -8.56
CA ILE A 158 -11.00 27.76 -7.12
C ILE A 158 -9.61 27.28 -6.67
N HIS A 159 -8.65 28.20 -6.66
CA HIS A 159 -7.34 27.96 -6.08
C HIS A 159 -7.42 28.09 -4.56
N HIS A 160 -7.80 27.01 -3.87
CA HIS A 160 -7.52 26.91 -2.45
C HIS A 160 -6.02 26.88 -2.23
N SER A 161 -5.54 27.62 -1.24
CA SER A 161 -4.13 27.51 -0.85
C SER A 161 -3.85 26.12 -0.28
N LYS A 162 -2.61 25.63 -0.41
CA LYS A 162 -2.19 24.35 0.21
C LYS A 162 -2.56 24.27 1.69
N ARG A 163 -2.47 25.40 2.40
CA ARG A 163 -2.83 25.53 3.82
C ARG A 163 -4.32 25.31 4.06
N GLU A 164 -5.19 25.92 3.26
CA GLU A 164 -6.64 25.76 3.35
C GLU A 164 -7.07 24.31 3.09
N ILE A 165 -6.48 23.67 2.09
CA ILE A 165 -6.75 22.26 1.75
C ILE A 165 -6.43 21.36 2.94
N VAL A 166 -5.23 21.51 3.51
CA VAL A 166 -4.79 20.73 4.68
C VAL A 166 -5.69 21.00 5.89
N LEU A 167 -6.04 22.26 6.15
CA LEU A 167 -6.92 22.63 7.26
C LEU A 167 -8.32 22.00 7.11
N ASN A 168 -8.90 22.04 5.91
CA ASN A 168 -10.20 21.43 5.63
C ASN A 168 -10.18 19.91 5.88
N ILE A 169 -9.21 19.20 5.30
CA ILE A 169 -9.11 17.74 5.49
C ILE A 169 -8.86 17.41 6.97
N ARG A 170 -8.03 18.19 7.68
CA ARG A 170 -7.79 18.01 9.11
C ARG A 170 -9.05 18.22 9.94
N GLN A 171 -9.87 19.23 9.63
CA GLN A 171 -11.15 19.45 10.32
C GLN A 171 -12.11 18.28 10.11
N GLN A 172 -12.21 17.76 8.88
CA GLN A 172 -13.02 16.58 8.59
C GLN A 172 -12.52 15.33 9.33
N PHE A 173 -11.20 15.16 9.41
CA PHE A 173 -10.60 14.07 10.17
C PHE A 173 -10.90 14.19 11.67
N VAL A 174 -10.76 15.38 12.26
CA VAL A 174 -11.12 15.63 13.67
C VAL A 174 -12.61 15.38 13.92
N ALA A 175 -13.49 15.82 13.02
CA ALA A 175 -14.92 15.53 13.11
C ALA A 175 -15.18 14.02 13.09
N PHE A 176 -14.53 13.29 12.18
CA PHE A 176 -14.62 11.82 12.13
C PHE A 176 -14.17 11.14 13.43
N LEU A 177 -13.08 11.61 14.06
CA LEU A 177 -12.60 11.09 15.35
C LEU A 177 -13.63 11.26 16.47
N ARG A 178 -14.34 12.39 16.52
CA ARG A 178 -15.38 12.64 17.53
C ARG A 178 -16.49 11.59 17.49
N TYR A 179 -16.84 11.10 16.30
CA TYR A 179 -17.83 10.04 16.13
C TYR A 179 -17.27 8.63 16.32
N ASN A 180 -15.95 8.48 16.48
CA ASN A 180 -15.28 7.19 16.60
C ASN A 180 -14.23 7.18 17.74
N PRO A 181 -14.64 7.45 19.00
CA PRO A 181 -13.70 7.62 20.11
C PRO A 181 -12.95 6.35 20.51
N ARG A 182 -13.43 5.17 20.09
CA ARG A 182 -12.80 3.87 20.37
C ARG A 182 -11.72 3.48 19.36
N TRP A 183 -11.55 4.25 18.28
CA TRP A 183 -10.53 3.96 17.29
C TRP A 183 -9.16 4.41 17.82
N ASN A 184 -8.19 3.50 17.86
CA ASN A 184 -6.84 3.84 18.27
C ASN A 184 -6.22 4.77 17.21
N MET A 185 -6.00 6.02 17.58
CA MET A 185 -5.60 7.05 16.62
C MET A 185 -4.13 6.86 16.22
N PRO A 186 -3.81 6.71 14.92
CA PRO A 186 -2.43 6.64 14.47
C PRO A 186 -1.74 8.00 14.58
N GLU A 187 -0.41 8.01 14.45
CA GLU A 187 0.32 9.22 14.09
C GLU A 187 -0.10 9.66 12.68
N VAL A 188 -0.68 10.86 12.55
CA VAL A 188 -1.17 11.37 11.26
C VAL A 188 -0.33 12.55 10.78
N ARG A 189 0.15 12.47 9.54
CA ARG A 189 0.84 13.58 8.86
C ARG A 189 0.07 13.97 7.60
N PHE A 190 0.04 15.26 7.31
CA PHE A 190 -0.59 15.82 6.12
C PHE A 190 0.48 16.50 5.28
N ALA A 191 0.60 16.13 4.01
CA ALA A 191 1.48 16.79 3.05
C ALA A 191 0.69 17.15 1.79
N CYS A 192 0.89 18.35 1.26
CA CYS A 192 0.23 18.82 0.03
C CYS A 192 1.29 19.04 -1.06
N ASN A 193 1.23 18.24 -2.11
CA ASN A 193 2.10 18.35 -3.27
C ASN A 193 1.54 19.37 -4.27
#